data_AF-A0A935TB06-F1
#
_entry.id   AF-A0A935TB06-F1
#
_cell.length_a   1.000
_cell.length_b   1.000
_cell.length_c   1.000
_cell.angle_alpha   90.00
_cell.angle_beta   90.00
_cell.angle_gamma   90.00
#
_symmetry.space_group_name_H-M   'P 1'
#
loop_
_entity.id
_entity.type
_entity.pdbx_description
1 polymer ?
#
loop_
_entity_poly.entity_id
_entity_poly.type
_entity_poly.pdbx_seq_one_letter_code
_entity_poly.pdbx_strand_id
1 'polypeptide(L)'
;MKRRSRLERAEQLETANARLRAGQPQRQVAAELGLARSTLQEWYKPVAVGAAPAVLAACVETPEGVQWLHQLVVAAHFCITLQGGAGIRVVCQFLELSGLSAFVGVSYGAHQGLNAALEEAVVAIAS
;
A
#
# COMPACT_ATOMS: atom_id res chain seq x y z
N MET A 1 -0.33 7.32 18.75
CA MET A 1 -0.16 6.02 18.05
C MET A 1 0.76 6.27 16.85
N LYS A 2 1.91 5.59 16.75
CA LYS A 2 2.83 5.80 15.60
C LYS A 2 2.14 5.30 14.33
N ARG A 3 1.89 6.19 13.37
CA ARG A 3 1.32 5.82 12.07
C ARG A 3 2.39 5.03 11.32
N ARG A 4 2.05 3.79 10.92
CA ARG A 4 2.92 2.91 10.13
C ARG A 4 2.45 2.88 8.69
N SER A 5 3.40 2.75 7.77
CA SER A 5 3.08 2.59 6.35
C SER A 5 2.41 1.23 6.10
N ARG A 6 1.73 1.08 4.96
CA ARG A 6 1.14 -0.21 4.58
C ARG A 6 2.21 -1.28 4.37
N LEU A 7 3.38 -0.89 3.84
CA LEU A 7 4.52 -1.79 3.65
C LEU A 7 5.10 -2.25 4.98
N GLU A 8 5.36 -1.33 5.91
CA GLU A 8 5.85 -1.67 7.26
C GLU A 8 4.89 -2.64 7.98
N ARG A 9 3.57 -2.42 7.83
CA ARG A 9 2.56 -3.34 8.39
C ARG A 9 2.69 -4.73 7.76
N ALA A 10 2.81 -4.82 6.44
CA ALA A 10 2.92 -6.10 5.72
C ALA A 10 4.17 -6.88 6.16
N GLU A 11 5.32 -6.22 6.25
CA GLU A 11 6.60 -6.82 6.71
C GLU A 11 6.48 -7.33 8.16
N GLN A 12 5.86 -6.54 9.04
CA GLN A 12 5.63 -6.95 10.42
C GLN A 12 4.65 -8.12 10.53
N LEU A 13 3.60 -8.15 9.72
CA LEU A 13 2.65 -9.26 9.67
C LEU A 13 3.29 -10.54 9.13
N GLU A 14 4.15 -10.45 8.13
CA GLU A 14 4.91 -11.59 7.63
C GLU A 14 5.82 -12.17 8.72
N THR A 15 6.59 -11.30 9.39
CA THR A 15 7.45 -11.69 10.51
C THR A 15 6.62 -12.31 11.65
N ALA A 16 5.48 -11.71 11.99
CA ALA A 16 4.59 -12.23 13.02
C ALA A 16 4.04 -13.61 12.65
N ASN A 17 3.59 -13.80 11.40
CA ASN A 17 3.07 -15.06 10.90
C ASN A 17 4.12 -16.18 10.96
N ALA A 18 5.37 -15.89 10.60
CA ALA A 18 6.46 -16.85 10.70
C ALA A 18 6.69 -17.31 12.15
N ARG A 19 6.73 -16.37 13.11
CA ARG A 19 6.95 -16.68 14.53
C ARG A 19 5.77 -17.42 15.17
N LEU A 20 4.53 -17.04 14.82
CA LEU A 20 3.32 -17.74 15.27
C LEU A 20 3.28 -19.18 14.75
N ARG A 21 3.65 -19.40 13.48
CA ARG A 21 3.75 -20.76 12.90
C ARG A 21 4.83 -21.60 13.57
N ALA A 22 5.91 -20.97 14.04
CA ALA A 22 6.94 -21.61 14.86
C ALA A 22 6.48 -21.90 16.31
N GLY A 23 5.22 -21.63 16.66
CA GLY A 23 4.63 -21.94 17.97
C GLY A 23 4.82 -20.86 19.04
N GLN A 24 5.38 -19.70 18.70
CA GLN A 24 5.55 -18.63 19.68
C GLN A 24 4.19 -18.00 20.05
N PRO A 25 3.94 -17.69 21.34
CA PRO A 25 2.68 -17.09 21.75
C PRO A 25 2.54 -15.66 21.22
N GLN A 26 1.34 -15.29 20.75
CA GLN A 26 1.06 -13.97 20.15
C GLN A 26 1.49 -12.77 21.03
N ARG A 27 1.40 -12.89 22.35
CA ARG A 27 1.84 -11.84 23.28
C ARG A 27 3.35 -11.60 23.20
N GLN A 28 4.14 -12.68 23.09
CA GLN A 28 5.59 -12.60 22.93
C GLN A 28 5.95 -12.01 21.58
N VAL A 29 5.34 -12.50 20.49
CA VAL A 29 5.55 -11.96 19.14
C VAL A 29 5.26 -10.46 19.08
N ALA A 30 4.14 -10.00 19.66
CA ALA A 30 3.82 -8.58 19.70
C ALA A 30 4.86 -7.76 20.47
N ALA A 31 5.33 -8.24 21.62
CA ALA A 31 6.35 -7.57 22.42
C ALA A 31 7.68 -7.45 21.67
N GLU A 32 8.13 -8.52 21.02
CA GLU A 32 9.38 -8.55 20.24
C GLU A 32 9.32 -7.67 18.98
N LEU A 33 8.13 -7.46 18.41
CA LEU A 33 7.92 -6.53 17.29
C LEU A 33 7.72 -5.07 17.73
N GLY A 34 7.75 -4.79 19.03
CA GLY A 34 7.47 -3.45 19.56
C GLY A 34 6.02 -3.00 19.30
N LEU A 35 5.08 -3.94 19.33
CA LEU A 35 3.66 -3.74 19.08
C LEU A 35 2.84 -4.02 20.34
N ALA A 36 1.78 -3.24 20.55
CA ALA A 36 0.73 -3.66 21.47
C ALA A 36 0.02 -4.90 20.88
N ARG A 37 -0.31 -5.89 21.72
CA ARG A 37 -1.04 -7.08 21.28
C ARG A 37 -2.37 -6.73 20.60
N SER A 38 -3.07 -5.72 21.10
CA SER A 38 -4.32 -5.23 20.50
C SER A 38 -4.11 -4.68 19.10
N THR A 39 -2.98 -4.02 18.81
CA THR A 39 -2.63 -3.57 17.46
C THR A 39 -2.46 -4.76 16.51
N LEU A 40 -1.73 -5.79 16.94
CA LEU A 40 -1.53 -6.98 16.13
C LEU A 40 -2.86 -7.71 15.87
N GLN A 41 -3.73 -7.80 16.88
CA GLN A 41 -5.08 -8.37 16.74
C GLN A 41 -5.96 -7.56 15.79
N GLU A 42 -5.91 -6.23 15.87
CA GLU A 42 -6.62 -5.35 14.96
C GLU A 42 -6.18 -5.57 13.50
N TRP A 43 -4.88 -5.79 13.28
CA TRP A 43 -4.34 -6.01 11.94
C TRP A 43 -4.73 -7.37 11.32
N TYR A 44 -5.06 -8.35 12.14
CA TYR A 44 -5.58 -9.65 11.68
C TYR A 44 -7.07 -9.61 11.36
N LYS A 45 -7.79 -8.55 11.72
CA LYS A 45 -9.19 -8.43 11.34
C LYS A 45 -9.27 -8.27 9.81
N PRO A 46 -10.23 -8.96 9.17
CA PRO A 46 -10.46 -8.78 7.75
C PRO A 46 -10.84 -7.32 7.49
N VAL A 47 -10.16 -6.70 6.54
CA VAL A 47 -10.53 -5.39 6.01
C VAL A 47 -11.44 -5.61 4.81
N ALA A 48 -12.58 -4.93 4.78
CA ALA A 48 -13.46 -5.00 3.62
C ALA A 48 -12.79 -4.31 2.42
N VAL A 49 -12.45 -5.09 1.39
CA VAL A 49 -11.82 -4.57 0.16
C VAL A 49 -12.85 -4.36 -0.96
N GLY A 50 -14.07 -4.00 -0.58
CA GLY A 50 -15.19 -3.82 -1.51
C GLY A 50 -15.47 -5.08 -2.32
N ALA A 51 -15.64 -4.92 -3.65
CA ALA A 51 -15.92 -6.00 -4.59
C ALA A 51 -14.67 -6.72 -5.12
N ALA A 52 -13.48 -6.40 -4.61
CA ALA A 52 -12.25 -6.96 -5.16
C ALA A 52 -12.11 -8.47 -4.86
N PRO A 53 -11.56 -9.28 -5.79
CA PRO A 53 -11.34 -10.70 -5.56
C PRO A 53 -10.46 -10.96 -4.33
N ALA A 54 -10.86 -11.93 -3.50
CA ALA A 54 -10.17 -12.25 -2.24
C ALA A 54 -8.68 -12.61 -2.43
N VAL A 55 -8.33 -13.27 -3.53
CA VAL A 55 -6.94 -13.61 -3.86
C VAL A 55 -6.10 -12.36 -4.11
N LEU A 56 -6.64 -11.37 -4.80
CA LEU A 56 -5.95 -10.09 -5.03
C LEU A 56 -5.82 -9.31 -3.73
N ALA A 57 -6.88 -9.26 -2.91
CA ALA A 57 -6.83 -8.65 -1.59
C ALA A 57 -5.75 -9.28 -0.70
N ALA A 58 -5.63 -10.61 -0.68
CA ALA A 58 -4.58 -11.30 0.05
C ALA A 58 -3.17 -10.98 -0.51
N CYS A 59 -3.03 -10.93 -1.84
CA CYS A 59 -1.78 -10.60 -2.50
C CYS A 59 -1.27 -9.21 -2.06
N VAL A 60 -2.11 -8.18 -2.11
CA VAL A 60 -1.71 -6.80 -1.76
C VAL A 60 -1.56 -6.53 -0.27
N GLU A 61 -1.73 -7.54 0.59
CA GLU A 61 -1.38 -7.48 2.02
C GLU A 61 0.02 -8.07 2.31
N THR A 62 0.68 -8.67 1.29
CA THR A 62 2.08 -9.10 1.38
C THR A 62 3.04 -7.94 1.10
N PRO A 63 4.28 -7.96 1.61
CA PRO A 63 5.28 -6.93 1.31
C PRO A 63 5.49 -6.74 -0.19
N GLU A 64 5.63 -7.85 -0.93
CA GLU A 64 5.82 -7.86 -2.37
C GLU A 64 4.61 -7.29 -3.10
N GLY A 65 3.39 -7.67 -2.69
CA GLY A 65 2.16 -7.15 -3.27
C GLY A 65 1.98 -5.65 -3.03
N VAL A 66 2.36 -5.15 -1.84
CA VAL A 66 2.35 -3.70 -1.56
C VAL A 66 3.38 -2.96 -2.42
N GLN A 67 4.59 -3.49 -2.57
CA GLN A 67 5.62 -2.89 -3.43
C GLN A 67 5.19 -2.87 -4.89
N TRP A 68 4.65 -3.99 -5.39
CA TRP A 68 4.10 -4.07 -6.74
C TRP A 68 2.97 -3.04 -6.95
N LEU A 69 2.06 -2.90 -6.00
CA LEU A 69 0.98 -1.92 -6.08
C LEU A 69 1.53 -0.48 -6.11
N HIS A 70 2.55 -0.17 -5.30
CA HIS A 70 3.21 1.13 -5.35
C HIS A 70 3.85 1.39 -6.72
N GLN A 71 4.58 0.42 -7.27
CA GLN A 71 5.19 0.53 -8.61
C GLN A 71 4.12 0.77 -9.68
N LEU A 72 2.99 0.08 -9.60
CA LEU A 72 1.89 0.23 -10.56
C LEU A 72 1.27 1.63 -10.50
N VAL A 73 1.05 2.18 -9.31
CA VAL A 73 0.53 3.55 -9.14
C VAL A 73 1.52 4.58 -9.68
N VAL A 74 2.82 4.41 -9.43
CA VAL A 74 3.87 5.29 -9.96
C VAL A 74 3.93 5.21 -11.48
N ALA A 75 3.89 4.01 -12.06
CA ALA A 75 3.87 3.81 -13.50
C ALA A 75 2.64 4.46 -14.15
N ALA A 76 1.46 4.34 -13.52
CA ALA A 76 0.25 5.00 -13.99
C ALA A 76 0.40 6.53 -14.02
N HIS A 77 0.96 7.13 -12.96
CA HIS A 77 1.27 8.57 -12.96
C HIS A 77 2.26 8.93 -14.07
N PHE A 78 3.40 8.25 -14.12
CA PHE A 78 4.44 8.54 -15.12
C PHE A 78 3.90 8.48 -16.55
N CYS A 79 3.19 7.40 -16.91
CA CYS A 79 2.69 7.21 -18.27
C CYS A 79 1.58 8.22 -18.61
N ILE A 80 0.66 8.51 -17.68
CA ILE A 80 -0.51 9.35 -17.95
C ILE A 80 -0.16 10.83 -17.86
N THR A 81 0.56 11.25 -16.82
CA THR A 81 0.83 12.67 -16.55
C THR A 81 2.08 13.14 -17.26
N LEU A 82 3.24 12.52 -16.98
CA LEU A 82 4.53 12.99 -17.49
C LEU A 82 4.72 12.68 -18.98
N GLN A 83 4.46 11.43 -19.38
CA GLN A 83 4.61 11.01 -20.78
C GLN A 83 3.40 11.40 -21.63
N GLY A 84 2.18 11.26 -21.10
CA GLY A 84 0.93 11.51 -21.81
C GLY A 84 0.42 12.95 -21.77
N GLY A 85 0.96 13.80 -20.86
CA GLY A 85 0.53 15.19 -20.69
C GLY A 85 -0.88 15.36 -20.09
N ALA A 86 -1.49 14.29 -19.56
CA ALA A 86 -2.83 14.34 -19.01
C ALA A 86 -2.83 14.76 -17.53
N GLY A 87 -3.95 15.32 -17.07
CA GLY A 87 -4.11 15.70 -15.67
C GLY A 87 -4.39 14.52 -14.73
N ILE A 88 -4.19 14.75 -13.44
CA ILE A 88 -4.42 13.79 -12.34
C ILE A 88 -5.82 13.19 -12.33
N ARG A 89 -6.82 13.93 -12.82
CA ARG A 89 -8.20 13.41 -12.96
C ARG A 89 -8.27 12.15 -13.83
N VAL A 90 -7.43 12.05 -14.87
CA VAL A 90 -7.34 10.87 -15.73
C VAL A 90 -6.70 9.70 -14.99
N VAL A 91 -5.72 9.97 -14.11
CA VAL A 91 -5.14 8.95 -13.23
C VAL A 91 -6.18 8.40 -12.25
N CYS A 92 -6.94 9.28 -11.58
CA CYS A 92 -8.04 8.86 -10.70
C CYS A 92 -9.06 8.00 -11.46
N GLN A 93 -9.45 8.43 -12.66
CA GLN A 93 -10.37 7.68 -13.52
C GLN A 93 -9.81 6.30 -13.92
N PHE A 94 -8.51 6.22 -14.25
CA PHE A 94 -7.85 4.94 -14.53
C PHE A 94 -7.89 4.00 -13.33
N LEU A 95 -7.62 4.50 -12.12
CA LEU A 95 -7.65 3.70 -10.89
C LEU A 95 -9.07 3.20 -10.57
N GLU A 96 -10.09 4.00 -10.85
CA GLU A 96 -11.49 3.59 -10.72
C GLU A 96 -11.86 2.52 -11.73
N LEU A 97 -11.60 2.75 -13.02
CA LEU A 97 -11.99 1.84 -14.10
C LEU A 97 -11.23 0.50 -14.06
N SER A 98 -9.99 0.50 -13.59
CA SER A 98 -9.20 -0.73 -13.39
C SER A 98 -9.58 -1.50 -12.13
N GLY A 99 -10.41 -0.92 -11.24
CA GLY A 99 -10.75 -1.48 -9.94
C GLY A 99 -9.63 -1.38 -8.89
N LEU A 100 -8.50 -0.75 -9.22
CA LEU A 100 -7.40 -0.52 -8.27
C LEU A 100 -7.81 0.41 -7.12
N SER A 101 -8.84 1.22 -7.31
CA SER A 101 -9.47 2.06 -6.28
C SER A 101 -9.92 1.29 -5.04
N ALA A 102 -10.13 -0.03 -5.13
CA ALA A 102 -10.39 -0.88 -3.98
C ALA A 102 -9.18 -1.01 -3.04
N PHE A 103 -7.97 -0.84 -3.57
CA PHE A 103 -6.71 -1.04 -2.85
C PHE A 103 -5.93 0.24 -2.60
N VAL A 104 -6.18 1.30 -3.38
CA VAL A 104 -5.52 2.61 -3.26
C VAL A 104 -6.55 3.71 -3.06
N GLY A 105 -6.25 4.69 -2.20
CA GLY A 105 -7.13 5.84 -2.06
C GLY A 105 -7.18 6.61 -3.37
N VAL A 106 -8.37 6.94 -3.87
CA VAL A 106 -8.57 7.66 -5.15
C VAL A 106 -8.75 9.17 -4.99
N SER A 107 -8.53 9.72 -3.79
CA SER A 107 -8.76 11.14 -3.56
C SER A 107 -7.79 12.00 -4.38
N TYR A 108 -8.33 13.03 -5.05
CA TYR A 108 -7.54 13.93 -5.88
C TYR A 108 -6.34 14.53 -5.11
N GLY A 109 -6.55 14.98 -3.87
CA GLY A 109 -5.48 15.58 -3.06
C GLY A 109 -4.33 14.62 -2.73
N ALA A 110 -4.61 13.32 -2.56
CA ALA A 110 -3.56 12.34 -2.32
C ALA A 110 -2.70 12.11 -3.58
N HIS A 111 -3.34 12.05 -4.75
CA HIS A 111 -2.65 11.89 -6.04
C HIS A 111 -1.96 13.17 -6.50
N GLN A 112 -2.46 14.35 -6.10
CA GLN A 112 -1.77 15.62 -6.32
C GLN A 112 -0.42 15.69 -5.63
N GLY A 113 -0.36 15.30 -4.35
CA GLY A 113 0.92 15.23 -3.63
C GLY A 113 1.90 14.25 -4.27
N LEU A 114 1.42 13.09 -4.72
CA LEU A 114 2.26 12.10 -5.39
C LEU A 114 2.79 12.59 -6.75
N ASN A 115 1.94 13.22 -7.57
CA ASN A 115 2.36 13.77 -8.86
C ASN A 115 3.44 14.85 -8.70
N ALA A 116 3.29 15.75 -7.73
CA ALA A 116 4.30 16.78 -7.46
C ALA A 116 5.65 16.16 -7.03
N ALA A 117 5.63 15.14 -6.17
CA ALA A 117 6.85 14.45 -5.77
C ALA A 117 7.54 13.71 -6.95
N LEU A 118 6.75 13.18 -7.89
CA LEU A 118 7.28 12.57 -9.11
C LEU A 118 7.93 13.60 -10.03
N GLU A 119 7.29 14.74 -10.25
CA GLU A 119 7.86 15.85 -11.03
C GLU A 119 9.19 16.33 -10.43
N GLU A 120 9.24 16.52 -9.11
CA GLU A 120 10.45 16.91 -8.39
C GLU A 120 11.57 15.88 -8.54
N ALA A 121 11.25 14.58 -8.41
CA ALA A 121 12.22 13.51 -8.58
C ALA A 121 12.81 13.46 -10.01
N VAL A 122 11.98 13.68 -11.03
CA VAL A 122 12.45 13.73 -12.43
C VAL A 122 13.37 14.93 -12.67
N VAL A 123 13.03 16.10 -12.13
CA VAL A 123 13.89 17.29 -12.21
C VAL A 123 15.23 17.04 -11.52
N ALA A 124 15.23 16.43 -10.35
CA ALA A 124 16.45 16.11 -9.60
C ALA A 124 17.37 15.14 -10.33
N ILE A 125 16.83 14.17 -11.08
CA ILE A 125 17.62 13.23 -11.90
C ILE A 125 18.22 13.93 -13.13
N ALA A 126 17.51 14.91 -13.68
CA ALA A 126 17.93 15.63 -14.89
C ALA A 126 18.92 16.79 -14.62
N SER A 127 19.15 17.14 -13.35
CA SER A 127 20.05 18.22 -12.90
C SER A 127 21.45 17.70 -12.61
#